data_AF-U9U4L7-F1
#
_entry.id   AF-U9U4L7-F1
#
_cell.length_a   1.000
_cell.length_b   1.000
_cell.length_c   1.000
_cell.angle_alpha   90.00
_cell.angle_beta   90.00
_cell.angle_gamma   90.00
#
_symmetry.space_group_name_H-M   'P 1'
#
loop_
_entity.id
_entity.type
_entity.pdbx_description
1 polymer ?
#
loop_
_entity_poly.entity_id
_entity_poly.type
_entity_poly.pdbx_seq_one_letter_code
_entity_poly.pdbx_strand_id
1 'polypeptide(L)'
;MEGDTLESLSRLSIDLLEFLYKEDYQRLLNIADSFPEYYCRENQFDVIVKIDGEDCYCNSDILSSRSSYFRTALSHDYVVKKGSYIILEEPSISPDTFKTMLK
;
A
#
# COMPACT_ATOMS: atom_id res chain seq x y z
N MET A 1 20.62 29.57 15.08
CA MET A 1 20.77 28.11 14.89
C MET A 1 19.48 27.36 15.16
N GLU A 2 18.97 27.29 16.40
CA GLU A 2 17.72 26.55 16.67
C GLU A 2 16.47 27.26 16.11
N GLY A 3 16.44 28.60 16.18
CA GLY A 3 15.36 29.43 15.60
C GLY A 3 15.26 29.33 14.07
N ASP A 4 16.38 29.35 13.36
CA ASP A 4 16.41 29.21 11.89
C ASP A 4 15.92 27.83 11.43
N THR A 5 16.15 26.80 12.26
CA THR A 5 15.72 25.43 11.99
C THR A 5 14.21 25.29 12.17
N LEU A 6 13.65 25.86 13.24
CA LEU A 6 12.21 25.89 13.48
C LEU A 6 11.45 26.67 12.41
N GLU A 7 12.02 27.79 11.95
CA GLU A 7 11.44 28.58 10.86
C GLU A 7 11.49 27.82 9.52
N SER A 8 12.60 27.14 9.23
CA SER A 8 12.74 26.31 8.02
C SER A 8 11.76 25.13 8.02
N LEU A 9 11.56 24.47 9.16
CA LEU A 9 10.59 23.38 9.33
C LEU A 9 9.15 23.88 9.19
N SER A 10 8.85 25.06 9.74
CA SER A 10 7.53 25.68 9.63
C SER A 10 7.20 26.03 8.18
N ARG A 11 8.15 26.60 7.44
CA ARG A 11 8.00 26.90 6.01
C ARG A 11 7.82 25.64 5.17
N LEU A 12 8.63 24.61 5.41
CA LEU A 12 8.47 23.32 4.75
C LEU A 12 7.09 22.70 5.00
N SER A 13 6.56 22.81 6.23
CA SER A 13 5.23 22.30 6.56
C SER A 13 4.11 23.04 5.82
N ILE A 14 4.25 24.36 5.66
CA ILE A 14 3.29 25.20 4.93
C ILE A 14 3.38 24.91 3.43
N ASP A 15 4.58 24.78 2.89
CA ASP A 15 4.79 24.47 1.47
C ASP A 15 4.23 23.08 1.12
N LEU A 16 4.38 22.09 2.01
CA LEU A 16 3.78 20.77 1.87
C LEU A 16 2.25 20.83 1.94
N LEU A 17 1.69 21.60 2.87
CA LEU A 17 0.24 21.77 2.98
C LEU A 17 -0.32 22.49 1.75
N GLU A 18 0.34 23.55 1.27
CA GLU A 18 -0.05 24.23 0.03
C GLU A 18 0.06 23.31 -1.19
N PHE A 19 1.11 22.48 -1.25
CA PHE A 19 1.26 21.48 -2.31
C PHE A 19 0.12 20.46 -2.29
N LEU A 20 -0.20 19.90 -1.12
CA LEU A 20 -1.32 18.96 -0.93
C LEU A 20 -2.69 19.60 -1.20
N TYR A 21 -2.80 20.92 -1.03
CA TYR A 21 -4.04 21.67 -1.26
C TYR A 21 -4.19 22.17 -2.71
N LYS A 22 -3.08 22.43 -3.42
CA LYS A 22 -3.05 22.89 -4.82
C LYS A 22 -3.06 21.74 -5.82
N GLU A 23 -2.34 20.66 -5.56
CA GLU A 23 -2.39 19.48 -6.40
C GLU A 23 -3.53 18.59 -5.88
N ASP A 24 -4.44 18.23 -6.78
CA ASP A 24 -5.49 17.25 -6.50
C ASP A 24 -4.86 16.07 -5.76
N TYR A 25 -5.24 15.85 -4.50
CA TYR A 25 -4.84 14.67 -3.72
C TYR A 25 -4.97 13.38 -4.55
N GLN A 26 -5.97 13.36 -5.43
CA GLN A 26 -6.19 12.31 -6.40
C GLN A 26 -5.03 12.10 -7.39
N ARG A 27 -4.35 13.16 -7.82
CA ARG A 27 -3.18 13.11 -8.68
C ARG A 27 -1.95 12.55 -7.94
N LEU A 28 -1.79 12.89 -6.66
CA LEU A 28 -0.74 12.32 -5.82
C LEU A 28 -0.98 10.84 -5.54
N LEU A 29 -2.24 10.45 -5.29
CA LEU A 29 -2.65 9.05 -5.26
C LEU A 29 -2.31 8.38 -6.58
N ASN A 30 -2.74 8.91 -7.73
CA ASN A 30 -2.44 8.33 -9.04
C ASN A 30 -0.93 8.17 -9.31
N ILE A 31 -0.09 9.09 -8.82
CA ILE A 31 1.37 8.99 -8.89
C ILE A 31 1.87 7.87 -7.97
N ALA A 32 1.45 7.84 -6.70
CA ALA A 32 1.82 6.77 -5.78
C ALA A 32 1.38 5.39 -6.32
N ASP A 33 0.24 5.35 -6.99
CA ASP A 33 -0.37 4.14 -7.54
C ASP A 33 0.30 3.66 -8.83
N SER A 34 1.07 4.55 -9.47
CA SER A 34 1.92 4.19 -10.61
C SER A 34 3.14 3.36 -10.22
N PHE A 35 3.44 3.26 -8.92
CA PHE A 35 4.58 2.54 -8.36
C PHE A 35 4.09 1.34 -7.51
N PRO A 36 3.78 0.20 -8.14
CA PRO A 36 3.26 -0.99 -7.45
C PRO A 36 4.19 -1.56 -6.37
N GLU A 37 5.48 -1.23 -6.40
CA GLU A 37 6.46 -1.54 -5.36
C GLU A 37 6.10 -0.96 -3.97
N TYR A 38 5.30 0.11 -3.89
CA TYR A 38 4.92 0.68 -2.58
C TYR A 38 3.87 -0.12 -1.82
N TYR A 39 3.17 -1.03 -2.51
CA TYR A 39 2.17 -1.89 -1.89
C TYR A 39 2.78 -3.08 -1.15
N CYS A 40 4.09 -3.35 -1.37
CA CYS A 40 4.81 -4.42 -0.71
C CYS A 40 5.91 -3.86 0.20
N ARG A 41 5.82 -4.07 1.53
CA ARG A 41 6.83 -3.61 2.50
C ARG A 41 7.11 -4.66 3.56
N GLU A 42 8.36 -5.07 3.68
CA GLU A 42 8.79 -6.10 4.65
C GLU A 42 8.61 -5.69 6.13
N ASN A 43 8.55 -4.39 6.45
CA ASN A 43 8.52 -3.92 7.85
C ASN A 43 7.13 -3.48 8.35
N GLN A 44 6.13 -3.38 7.48
CA GLN A 44 4.76 -2.97 7.81
C GLN A 44 3.78 -3.70 6.89
N PHE A 45 3.47 -4.94 7.26
CA PHE A 45 2.53 -5.80 6.55
C PHE A 45 1.76 -6.66 7.55
N ASP A 46 0.56 -7.08 7.15
CA ASP A 46 -0.29 -8.02 7.86
C ASP A 46 -0.80 -9.15 6.95
N VAL A 47 -0.52 -9.07 5.65
CA VAL A 47 -0.85 -10.08 4.63
C VAL A 47 0.41 -10.49 3.87
N ILE A 48 0.60 -11.79 3.65
CA ILE A 48 1.57 -12.35 2.70
C ILE A 48 0.76 -12.96 1.57
N VAL A 49 0.90 -12.41 0.36
CA VAL A 49 0.33 -12.98 -0.85
C VAL A 49 1.42 -13.79 -1.56
N LYS A 50 1.20 -15.09 -1.74
CA LYS A 50 2.12 -15.94 -2.49
C LYS A 50 1.77 -15.92 -3.96
N ILE A 51 2.72 -15.49 -4.79
CA ILE A 51 2.54 -15.31 -6.23
C ILE A 51 3.70 -15.97 -6.93
N ASP A 52 3.42 -16.98 -7.74
CA ASP A 52 4.45 -17.74 -8.48
C ASP A 52 5.62 -18.25 -7.62
N GLY A 53 5.33 -18.60 -6.36
CA GLY A 53 6.34 -19.07 -5.39
C GLY A 53 7.12 -17.98 -4.67
N GLU A 54 6.89 -16.71 -4.98
CA GLU A 54 7.46 -15.56 -4.26
C GLU A 54 6.46 -14.98 -3.25
N ASP A 55 6.98 -14.52 -2.10
CA ASP A 55 6.20 -13.90 -1.03
C ASP A 55 6.11 -12.38 -1.25
N CYS A 56 4.89 -11.86 -1.38
CA CYS A 56 4.59 -10.43 -1.44
C CYS A 56 4.01 -9.94 -0.10
N TYR A 57 4.71 -9.03 0.57
CA TYR A 57 4.36 -8.53 1.91
C TYR A 57 3.45 -7.30 1.85
N CYS A 58 2.14 -7.47 2.01
CA CYS A 58 1.13 -6.44 1.76
C CYS A 58 0.32 -6.05 3.01
N ASN A 59 -0.44 -4.96 2.89
CA ASN A 59 -1.40 -4.53 3.91
C ASN A 59 -2.84 -4.86 3.48
N SER A 60 -3.64 -5.47 4.37
CA SER A 60 -5.02 -5.89 4.08
C SER A 60 -5.91 -4.73 3.65
N ASP A 61 -5.71 -3.55 4.24
CA ASP A 61 -6.48 -2.34 3.95
C ASP A 61 -6.21 -1.83 2.53
N ILE A 62 -4.94 -1.87 2.10
CA ILE A 62 -4.55 -1.51 0.74
C ILE A 62 -5.16 -2.52 -0.24
N LEU A 63 -4.95 -3.82 -0.01
CA LEU A 63 -5.48 -4.86 -0.88
C LEU A 63 -7.01 -4.77 -1.03
N SER A 64 -7.73 -4.59 0.09
CA SER A 64 -9.21 -4.51 0.11
C SER A 64 -9.78 -3.24 -0.51
N SER A 65 -9.06 -2.12 -0.42
CA SER A 65 -9.47 -0.87 -1.05
C SER A 65 -9.26 -0.89 -2.56
N ARG A 66 -8.18 -1.54 -3.04
CA ARG A 66 -7.82 -1.59 -4.46
C ARG A 66 -8.50 -2.69 -5.26
N SER A 67 -8.87 -3.79 -4.61
CA SER A 67 -9.41 -4.95 -5.32
C SER A 67 -10.62 -5.53 -4.61
N SER A 68 -11.74 -5.60 -5.33
CA SER A 68 -12.93 -6.31 -4.84
C SER A 68 -12.67 -7.80 -4.61
N TYR A 69 -11.76 -8.39 -5.39
CA TYR A 69 -11.28 -9.75 -5.18
C TYR A 69 -10.60 -9.87 -3.82
N PHE A 70 -9.58 -9.05 -3.53
CA PHE A 70 -8.88 -9.13 -2.25
C PHE A 70 -9.76 -8.77 -1.06
N ARG A 71 -10.67 -7.79 -1.22
CA ARG A 71 -11.68 -7.48 -0.20
C ARG A 71 -12.52 -8.70 0.17
N THR A 72 -12.91 -9.48 -0.82
CA THR A 72 -13.69 -10.70 -0.62
C THR A 72 -12.81 -11.80 -0.02
N ALA A 73 -11.61 -12.02 -0.57
CA ALA A 73 -10.68 -13.04 -0.10
C ALA A 73 -10.28 -12.82 1.37
N LEU A 74 -10.05 -11.58 1.78
CA LEU A 74 -9.68 -11.20 3.14
C LEU A 74 -10.85 -11.23 4.13
N SER A 75 -12.09 -11.09 3.64
CA SER A 75 -13.30 -11.24 4.45
C SER A 75 -13.71 -12.68 4.70
N HIS A 76 -13.07 -13.66 4.04
CA HIS A 76 -13.48 -15.06 4.09
C HIS A 76 -12.96 -15.76 5.35
N ASP A 77 -13.82 -16.55 6.00
CA ASP A 77 -13.48 -17.27 7.24
C ASP A 77 -12.36 -18.33 7.06
N TYR A 78 -12.03 -18.69 5.81
CA TYR A 78 -11.02 -19.68 5.46
C TYR A 78 -9.61 -19.12 5.28
N VAL A 79 -9.41 -17.84 5.59
CA VAL A 79 -8.07 -17.23 5.56
C VAL A 79 -7.16 -17.91 6.58
N VAL A 80 -6.05 -18.48 6.10
CA VAL A 80 -5.04 -19.09 6.96
C VAL A 80 -4.27 -17.98 7.67
N LYS A 81 -4.54 -17.82 8.97
CA LYS A 81 -3.75 -16.95 9.85
C LYS A 81 -2.57 -17.74 10.41
N LYS A 82 -1.34 -17.33 10.09
CA LYS A 82 -0.13 -17.80 10.76
C LYS A 82 0.35 -16.72 11.72
N GLY A 83 -0.02 -16.86 12.99
CA GLY A 83 0.31 -15.87 14.02
C GLY A 83 -0.42 -14.55 13.76
N SER A 84 0.33 -13.46 13.62
CA SER A 84 -0.20 -12.11 13.34
C SER A 84 -0.46 -11.83 11.87
N TYR A 85 -0.09 -12.74 10.96
CA TYR A 85 -0.17 -12.52 9.52
C TYR A 85 -1.21 -13.42 8.86
N ILE A 86 -1.84 -12.88 7.83
CA ILE A 86 -2.73 -13.57 6.91
C ILE A 86 -1.89 -14.10 5.74
N ILE A 87 -2.07 -15.36 5.36
CA ILE A 87 -1.43 -15.92 4.16
C ILE A 87 -2.51 -16.17 3.11
N LEU A 88 -2.35 -15.56 1.94
CA LEU A 88 -3.16 -15.81 0.75
C LEU A 88 -2.30 -16.57 -0.26
N GLU A 89 -2.63 -17.84 -0.49
CA GLU A 89 -2.06 -18.60 -1.59
C GLU A 89 -3.03 -18.52 -2.75
N GLU A 90 -2.72 -17.69 -3.75
CA GLU A 90 -3.56 -17.59 -4.94
C GLU A 90 -2.80 -18.07 -6.18
N PRO A 91 -2.89 -19.37 -6.51
CA PRO A 91 -2.11 -19.96 -7.59
C PRO A 91 -2.53 -19.49 -8.98
N SER A 92 -3.67 -18.80 -9.09
CA SER A 92 -4.23 -18.35 -10.38
C SER A 92 -3.80 -16.94 -10.80
N ILE A 93 -3.19 -16.15 -9.90
CA ILE A 93 -2.80 -14.76 -10.18
C ILE A 93 -1.32 -14.72 -10.57
N SER A 94 -1.03 -14.21 -11.77
CA SER A 94 0.35 -13.91 -12.19
C SER A 94 0.86 -12.62 -11.52
N PRO A 95 2.18 -12.43 -11.40
CA PRO A 95 2.75 -11.17 -10.89
C PRO A 95 2.25 -9.92 -11.61
N ASP A 96 2.07 -9.96 -12.93
CA ASP A 96 1.58 -8.84 -13.72
C ASP A 96 0.09 -8.57 -13.48
N THR A 97 -0.70 -9.64 -13.36
CA THR A 97 -2.12 -9.55 -12.98
C THR A 97 -2.26 -8.93 -11.59
N PHE A 98 -1.44 -9.35 -10.64
CA PHE A 98 -1.42 -8.80 -9.28
C PHE A 98 -1.13 -7.30 -9.27
N LYS A 99 -0.07 -6.87 -9.96
CA LYS A 99 0.26 -5.45 -10.10
C LYS A 99 -0.89 -4.67 -10.73
N THR A 100 -1.59 -5.26 -11.72
CA THR A 100 -2.74 -4.63 -12.37
C THR A 100 -3.94 -4.51 -11.44
N MET A 101 -4.18 -5.50 -10.56
CA MET A 101 -5.26 -5.47 -9.58
C MET A 101 -5.06 -4.41 -8.48
N LEU A 102 -3.83 -3.91 -8.30
CA LEU A 102 -3.49 -2.93 -7.27
C LEU A 102 -3.30 -1.51 -7.81
N LYS A 103 -3.37 -1.30 -9.12
CA LYS A 103 -3.34 0.04 -9.73
C LYS A 103 -4.64 0.79 -9.50
#